data_AF-A0A3G9DWH9-F1
#
_entry.id   AF-A0A3G9DWH9-F1
#
_cell.length_a   1.000
_cell.length_b   1.000
_cell.length_c   1.000
_cell.angle_alpha   90.00
_cell.angle_beta   90.00
_cell.angle_gamma   90.00
#
_symmetry.space_group_name_H-M   'P 1'
#
loop_
_entity.id
_entity.type
_entity.pdbx_description
1 polymer ?
#
loop_
_entity_poly.entity_id
_entity_poly.type
_entity_poly.pdbx_seq_one_letter_code
_entity_poly.pdbx_strand_id
1 'polypeptide(L)'
;MKKIVFIAFLLLLIGCKTKHPVIQVPVKTVERKVSTLVPIYIPGDSALLRTVFECDSLNNVLLKGISEQKGGNVGSTIRFKDGVMDYKADFKPDTVWLPSDTIYIEKDVPFLVKVPKVEYRQTKFQAIFFYIGLITAVALGVWLVIKLKFNFLKLK
;
A
#
# COMPACT_ATOMS: atom_id res chain seq x y z
N MET A 1 -52.91 3.50 -55.34
CA MET A 1 -52.34 3.40 -53.98
C MET A 1 -51.17 4.37 -53.72
N LYS A 2 -50.18 4.53 -54.63
CA LYS A 2 -49.04 5.46 -54.44
C LYS A 2 -49.41 6.96 -54.26
N LYS A 3 -50.45 7.46 -54.93
CA LYS A 3 -50.85 8.89 -54.85
C LYS A 3 -51.52 9.28 -53.51
N ILE A 4 -52.19 8.33 -52.85
CA ILE A 4 -52.89 8.57 -51.57
C ILE A 4 -51.89 8.64 -50.41
N VAL A 5 -50.85 7.81 -50.45
CA VAL A 5 -49.75 7.85 -49.48
C VAL A 5 -48.99 9.17 -49.56
N PHE A 6 -48.82 9.72 -50.77
CA PHE A 6 -48.12 10.99 -50.97
C PHE A 6 -48.91 12.20 -50.42
N ILE A 7 -50.24 12.19 -50.55
CA ILE A 7 -51.12 13.25 -50.01
C ILE A 7 -51.19 13.17 -48.48
N ALA A 8 -51.25 11.96 -47.91
CA ALA A 8 -51.21 11.77 -46.46
C ALA A 8 -49.88 12.25 -45.85
N PHE A 9 -48.76 12.04 -46.56
CA PHE A 9 -47.45 12.53 -46.15
C PHE A 9 -47.35 14.06 -46.23
N LEU A 10 -47.98 14.68 -47.22
CA LEU A 10 -47.99 16.14 -47.38
C LEU A 10 -48.83 16.85 -46.29
N LEU A 11 -49.94 16.26 -45.86
CA LEU A 11 -50.78 16.81 -44.78
C LEU A 11 -50.10 16.81 -43.42
N LEU A 12 -49.21 15.83 -43.16
CA LEU A 12 -48.40 15.76 -41.94
C LEU A 12 -47.39 16.91 -41.81
N LEU A 13 -47.02 17.57 -42.92
CA LEU A 13 -46.03 18.65 -42.94
C LEU A 13 -46.63 20.06 -42.74
N ILE A 14 -47.97 20.21 -42.71
CA ILE A 14 -48.65 21.51 -42.59
C ILE A 14 -49.11 21.80 -41.14
N GLY A 15 -48.67 20.99 -40.17
CA GLY A 15 -48.91 21.22 -38.74
C GLY A 15 -48.17 22.46 -38.21
N CYS A 16 -48.72 23.63 -38.48
CA CYS A 16 -48.17 24.92 -38.09
C CYS A 16 -48.27 25.12 -36.57
N LYS A 17 -47.13 25.17 -35.87
CA LYS A 17 -47.07 25.59 -34.45
C LYS A 17 -47.25 27.11 -34.35
N THR A 18 -48.45 27.55 -33.99
CA THR A 18 -48.68 28.94 -33.56
C THR A 18 -47.97 29.16 -32.23
N LYS A 19 -46.91 29.99 -32.23
CA LYS A 19 -46.24 30.39 -30.99
C LYS A 19 -47.03 31.54 -30.36
N HIS A 20 -47.62 31.31 -29.19
CA HIS A 20 -48.18 32.39 -28.39
C HIS A 20 -47.04 33.26 -27.82
N PRO A 21 -47.13 34.60 -27.86
CA PRO A 21 -46.12 35.45 -27.24
C PRO A 21 -46.21 35.34 -25.71
N VAL A 22 -45.12 34.93 -25.09
CA VAL A 22 -44.97 34.95 -23.62
C VAL A 22 -44.66 36.38 -23.22
N ILE A 23 -45.61 37.05 -22.55
CA ILE A 23 -45.39 38.36 -21.93
C ILE A 23 -44.51 38.14 -20.70
N GLN A 24 -43.26 38.63 -20.74
CA GLN A 24 -42.36 38.61 -19.59
C GLN A 24 -42.61 39.85 -18.74
N VAL A 25 -43.10 39.66 -17.52
CA VAL A 25 -43.26 40.74 -16.54
C VAL A 25 -41.86 41.07 -15.97
N PRO A 26 -41.41 42.32 -15.96
CA PRO A 26 -40.09 42.66 -15.42
C PRO A 26 -40.09 42.50 -13.89
N VAL A 27 -39.43 41.44 -13.42
CA VAL A 27 -39.16 41.24 -11.98
C VAL A 27 -37.98 42.13 -11.60
N LYS A 28 -38.24 43.19 -10.81
CA LYS A 28 -37.17 43.98 -10.19
C LYS A 28 -36.52 43.16 -9.08
N THR A 29 -35.36 42.59 -9.35
CA THR A 29 -34.51 41.96 -8.35
C THR A 29 -33.78 43.06 -7.59
N VAL A 30 -34.14 43.26 -6.32
CA VAL A 30 -33.42 44.16 -5.43
C VAL A 30 -32.31 43.35 -4.76
N GLU A 31 -31.07 43.49 -5.24
CA GLU A 31 -29.92 42.86 -4.60
C GLU A 31 -29.63 43.54 -3.26
N ARG A 32 -30.09 42.94 -2.17
CA ARG A 32 -29.73 43.35 -0.82
C ARG A 32 -28.42 42.66 -0.42
N LYS A 33 -27.29 43.35 -0.56
CA LYS A 33 -26.00 42.87 -0.01
C LYS A 33 -26.04 42.98 1.51
N VAL A 34 -26.29 41.85 2.18
CA VAL A 34 -26.15 41.71 3.63
C VAL A 34 -24.79 41.09 3.92
N SER A 35 -23.89 41.84 4.57
CA SER A 35 -22.62 41.34 5.05
C SER A 35 -22.84 40.56 6.35
N THR A 36 -23.12 39.27 6.24
CA THR A 36 -23.24 38.38 7.40
C THR A 36 -21.85 38.02 7.93
N LEU A 37 -21.60 38.26 9.22
CA LEU A 37 -20.41 37.76 9.90
C LEU A 37 -20.57 36.24 10.09
N VAL A 38 -19.78 35.44 9.37
CA VAL A 38 -19.78 33.99 9.49
C VAL A 38 -18.82 33.60 10.62
N PRO A 39 -19.26 32.85 11.65
CA PRO A 39 -18.36 32.35 12.69
C PRO A 39 -17.43 31.31 12.07
N ILE A 40 -16.12 31.54 12.20
CA ILE A 40 -15.10 30.57 11.80
C ILE A 40 -14.96 29.59 12.96
N TYR A 41 -15.32 28.32 12.72
CA TYR A 41 -15.07 27.25 13.67
C TYR A 41 -13.56 27.01 13.74
N ILE A 42 -12.94 27.32 14.88
CA ILE A 42 -11.53 27.03 15.11
C ILE A 42 -11.45 25.58 15.59
N PRO A 43 -10.75 24.69 14.85
CA PRO A 43 -10.59 23.33 15.29
C PRO A 43 -9.81 23.27 16.61
N GLY A 44 -10.02 22.20 17.39
CA GLY A 44 -9.53 22.09 18.77
C GLY A 44 -8.00 22.16 18.93
N ASP A 45 -7.28 21.97 17.84
CA ASP A 45 -5.81 21.99 17.73
C ASP A 45 -5.23 23.33 17.23
N SER A 46 -6.09 24.31 16.94
CA SER A 46 -5.70 25.55 16.30
C SER A 46 -5.95 26.78 17.19
N ALA A 47 -5.17 27.83 16.96
CA ALA A 47 -5.37 29.13 17.57
C ALA A 47 -5.23 30.24 16.53
N LEU A 48 -6.09 31.25 16.64
CA LEU A 48 -6.13 32.44 15.82
C LEU A 48 -5.85 33.65 16.70
N LEU A 49 -4.74 34.33 16.41
CA LEU A 49 -4.38 35.59 17.04
C LEU A 49 -4.66 36.75 16.06
N ARG A 50 -5.47 37.71 16.49
CA ARG A 50 -5.71 38.98 15.78
C ARG A 50 -5.17 40.12 16.62
N THR A 51 -4.21 40.86 16.06
CA THR A 51 -3.57 41.99 16.72
C THR A 51 -3.63 43.23 15.84
N VAL A 52 -3.71 44.39 16.48
CA VAL A 52 -3.73 45.69 15.80
C VAL A 52 -2.57 46.49 16.35
N PHE A 53 -1.64 46.85 15.45
CA PHE A 53 -0.51 47.70 15.76
C PHE A 53 -0.75 49.11 15.24
N GLU A 54 -0.27 50.10 15.99
CA GLU A 54 -0.30 51.52 15.63
C GLU A 54 1.10 52.11 15.81
N CYS A 55 1.50 53.00 14.91
CA CYS A 55 2.74 53.75 15.07
C CYS A 55 2.46 55.12 15.67
N ASP A 56 3.19 55.49 16.71
CA ASP A 56 3.18 56.86 17.24
C ASP A 56 4.01 57.79 16.34
N SER A 57 3.84 59.10 16.53
CA SER A 57 4.64 60.20 15.99
C SER A 57 6.16 60.05 16.19
N LEU A 58 6.58 59.34 17.23
CA LEU A 58 7.98 59.00 17.53
C LEU A 58 8.45 57.68 16.87
N ASN A 59 7.67 57.12 15.94
CA ASN A 59 7.87 55.83 15.28
C ASN A 59 7.91 54.62 16.22
N ASN A 60 7.34 54.73 17.42
CA ASN A 60 7.18 53.61 18.34
C ASN A 60 5.98 52.74 17.90
N VAL A 61 6.17 51.43 17.85
CA VAL A 61 5.08 50.48 17.58
C VAL A 61 4.33 50.21 18.88
N LEU A 62 3.04 50.52 18.88
CA LEU A 62 2.12 50.35 19.98
C LEU A 62 1.13 49.22 19.68
N LEU A 63 0.79 48.43 20.70
CA LEU A 63 -0.25 47.42 20.60
C LEU A 63 -1.61 48.06 20.95
N LYS A 64 -2.46 48.29 19.95
CA LYS A 64 -3.77 48.94 20.09
C LYS A 64 -4.89 47.97 20.48
N GLY A 65 -4.79 46.73 20.02
CA GLY A 65 -5.80 45.73 20.28
C GLY A 65 -5.28 44.32 20.08
N ILE A 66 -5.80 43.40 20.89
CA ILE A 66 -5.46 41.98 20.84
C ILE A 66 -6.72 41.15 21.07
N SER A 67 -6.91 40.14 20.23
CA SER A 67 -7.98 39.16 20.34
C SER A 67 -7.41 37.80 19.98
N GLU A 68 -7.52 36.87 20.91
CA GLU A 68 -7.15 35.48 20.70
C GLU A 68 -8.40 34.62 20.72
N GLN A 69 -8.50 33.69 19.78
CA GLN A 69 -9.50 32.63 19.78
C GLN A 69 -8.77 31.31 19.59
N LYS A 70 -9.01 30.32 20.46
CA LYS A 70 -8.27 29.06 20.47
C LYS A 70 -9.14 27.87 20.84
N GLY A 71 -8.74 26.70 20.38
CA GLY A 71 -9.30 25.44 20.84
C GLY A 71 -8.99 25.17 22.32
N GLY A 72 -9.85 24.39 22.99
CA GLY A 72 -9.70 24.08 24.42
C GLY A 72 -8.40 23.35 24.78
N ASN A 73 -7.80 22.63 23.83
CA ASN A 73 -6.56 21.86 24.01
C ASN A 73 -5.29 22.65 23.65
N VAL A 74 -5.41 23.96 23.37
CA VAL A 74 -4.30 24.83 23.02
C VAL A 74 -3.94 25.76 24.19
N GLY A 75 -2.77 25.56 24.77
CA GLY A 75 -2.10 26.53 25.64
C GLY A 75 -1.52 27.67 24.80
N SER A 76 -1.55 28.90 25.31
CA SER A 76 -0.97 30.04 24.61
C SER A 76 -0.32 31.02 25.57
N THR A 77 0.76 31.67 25.14
CA THR A 77 1.46 32.73 25.86
C THR A 77 1.78 33.85 24.90
N ILE A 78 1.41 35.08 25.28
CA ILE A 78 1.61 36.28 24.46
C ILE A 78 2.49 37.26 25.22
N ARG A 79 3.54 37.76 24.57
CA ARG A 79 4.41 38.81 25.13
C ARG A 79 4.61 39.89 24.09
N PHE A 80 4.49 41.15 24.51
CA PHE A 80 4.77 42.30 23.67
C PHE A 80 5.82 43.16 24.38
N LYS A 81 6.95 43.39 23.72
CA LYS A 81 8.04 44.20 24.26
C LYS A 81 8.78 44.91 23.11
N ASP A 82 8.98 46.22 23.25
CA ASP A 82 9.77 47.04 22.33
C ASP A 82 9.37 46.89 20.84
N GLY A 83 8.06 46.81 20.57
CA GLY A 83 7.53 46.64 19.20
C GLY A 83 7.57 45.21 18.66
N VAL A 84 8.12 44.25 19.42
CA VAL A 84 8.15 42.84 19.06
C VAL A 84 7.06 42.09 19.81
N MET A 85 6.32 41.24 19.08
CA MET A 85 5.30 40.37 19.65
C MET A 85 5.75 38.91 19.56
N ASP A 86 5.95 38.27 20.71
CA ASP A 86 6.17 36.84 20.81
C ASP A 86 4.83 36.15 21.08
N TYR A 87 4.46 35.23 20.20
CA TYR A 87 3.30 34.37 20.36
C TYR A 87 3.74 32.91 20.38
N LYS A 88 3.49 32.23 21.51
CA LYS A 88 3.72 30.79 21.64
C LYS A 88 2.40 30.08 21.83
N ALA A 89 2.11 29.11 20.97
CA ALA A 89 0.98 28.20 21.11
C ALA A 89 1.52 26.78 21.34
N ASP A 90 1.10 26.16 22.43
CA ASP A 90 1.47 24.79 22.81
C ASP A 90 0.22 23.91 22.74
N PHE A 91 0.22 22.93 21.86
CA PHE A 91 -0.85 21.95 21.77
C PHE A 91 -0.59 20.79 22.73
N LYS A 92 -1.57 20.45 23.57
CA LYS A 92 -1.52 19.23 24.38
C LYS A 92 -2.22 18.11 23.60
N PRO A 93 -1.48 17.15 23.00
CA PRO A 93 -2.11 16.06 22.28
C PRO A 93 -2.93 15.19 23.23
N ASP A 94 -4.17 14.88 22.82
CA ASP A 94 -4.96 13.86 23.48
C ASP A 94 -4.31 12.50 23.18
N THR A 95 -3.77 11.85 24.21
CA THR A 95 -3.24 10.50 24.08
C THR A 95 -4.41 9.53 23.88
N VAL A 96 -4.71 9.19 22.63
CA VAL A 96 -5.63 8.10 22.32
C VAL A 96 -4.88 6.80 22.51
N TRP A 97 -5.24 6.04 23.55
CA TRP A 97 -4.73 4.69 23.77
C TRP A 97 -5.49 3.74 22.85
N LEU A 98 -4.87 3.33 21.75
CA LEU A 98 -5.40 2.26 20.92
C LEU A 98 -5.01 0.91 21.53
N PRO A 99 -5.97 0.03 21.88
CA PRO A 99 -5.64 -1.34 22.24
C PRO A 99 -5.05 -2.03 21.01
N SER A 100 -3.81 -2.52 21.13
CA SER A 100 -3.16 -3.34 20.11
C SER A 100 -3.18 -4.79 20.59
N ASP A 101 -4.22 -5.53 20.18
CA ASP A 101 -4.28 -6.97 20.41
C ASP A 101 -3.32 -7.66 19.43
N THR A 102 -2.08 -7.89 19.88
CA THR A 102 -1.10 -8.64 19.09
C THR A 102 -1.41 -10.13 19.16
N ILE A 103 -1.86 -10.72 18.04
CA ILE A 103 -2.08 -12.16 17.92
C ILE A 103 -0.74 -12.82 17.54
N TYR A 104 -0.16 -13.57 18.46
CA TYR A 104 1.01 -14.42 18.19
C TYR A 104 0.53 -15.72 17.54
N ILE A 105 0.91 -15.95 16.27
CA ILE A 105 0.66 -17.21 15.57
C ILE A 105 1.98 -17.97 15.53
N GLU A 106 2.16 -18.88 16.48
CA GLU A 106 3.27 -19.83 16.46
C GLU A 106 2.98 -20.87 15.36
N LYS A 107 3.86 -20.95 14.36
CA LYS A 107 3.76 -21.90 13.26
C LYS A 107 4.95 -22.83 13.30
N ASP A 108 4.69 -24.12 13.53
CA ASP A 108 5.72 -25.15 13.47
C ASP A 108 6.26 -25.26 12.04
N VAL A 109 7.56 -24.99 11.89
CA VAL A 109 8.28 -25.13 10.60
C VAL A 109 8.91 -26.52 10.56
N PRO A 110 8.56 -27.39 9.59
CA PRO A 110 9.18 -28.70 9.48
C PRO A 110 10.65 -28.54 9.07
N PHE A 111 11.56 -28.95 9.95
CA PHE A 111 12.99 -28.99 9.66
C PHE A 111 13.33 -30.31 8.96
N LEU A 112 14.09 -30.22 7.86
CA LEU A 112 14.56 -31.39 7.13
C LEU A 112 15.69 -32.05 7.90
N VAL A 113 15.39 -33.15 8.59
CA VAL A 113 16.40 -34.00 9.25
C VAL A 113 17.18 -34.75 8.17
N LYS A 114 18.50 -34.51 8.08
CA LYS A 114 19.38 -35.30 7.22
C LYS A 114 19.48 -36.71 7.79
N VAL A 115 18.75 -37.65 7.17
CA VAL A 115 18.86 -39.08 7.48
C VAL A 115 20.30 -39.52 7.19
N PRO A 116 20.99 -40.22 8.11
CA PRO A 116 22.33 -40.72 7.84
C PRO A 116 22.28 -41.68 6.64
N LYS A 117 23.05 -41.36 5.61
CA LYS A 117 23.17 -42.21 4.42
C LYS A 117 23.88 -43.50 4.83
N VAL A 118 23.15 -44.61 4.85
CA VAL A 118 23.72 -45.94 5.09
C VAL A 118 24.57 -46.30 3.88
N GLU A 119 25.89 -46.22 4.02
CA GLU A 119 26.82 -46.67 2.98
C GLU A 119 26.98 -48.20 3.06
N TYR A 120 26.45 -48.91 2.07
CA TYR A 120 26.65 -50.35 1.93
C TYR A 120 28.07 -50.65 1.45
N ARG A 121 29.04 -50.65 2.37
CA ARG A 121 30.42 -51.08 2.09
C ARG A 121 30.52 -52.60 2.29
N GLN A 122 31.14 -53.30 1.33
CA GLN A 122 31.42 -54.73 1.46
C GLN A 122 32.18 -55.00 2.76
N THR A 123 31.75 -56.01 3.51
CA THR A 123 32.48 -56.43 4.71
C THR A 123 33.83 -57.00 4.29
N LYS A 124 34.88 -56.77 5.10
CA LYS A 124 36.23 -57.27 4.83
C LYS A 124 36.24 -58.77 4.51
N PHE A 125 35.37 -59.53 5.17
CA PHE A 125 35.20 -60.97 4.96
C PHE A 125 34.62 -61.33 3.59
N GLN A 126 33.62 -60.58 3.11
CA GLN A 126 33.07 -60.76 1.75
C GLN A 126 34.11 -60.44 0.68
N ALA A 127 34.93 -59.39 0.89
CA ALA A 127 36.02 -59.07 -0.03
C ALA A 127 37.07 -60.19 -0.09
N ILE A 128 37.44 -60.78 1.05
CA ILE A 128 38.39 -61.91 1.10
C ILE A 128 37.86 -63.11 0.30
N PHE A 129 36.60 -63.50 0.47
CA PHE A 129 36.03 -64.61 -0.30
C PHE A 129 35.97 -64.32 -1.80
N PHE A 130 35.66 -63.08 -2.19
CA PHE A 130 35.68 -62.68 -3.59
C PHE A 130 37.07 -62.86 -4.22
N TYR A 131 38.13 -62.42 -3.53
CA TYR A 131 39.50 -62.61 -4.01
C TYR A 131 39.91 -64.08 -4.07
N ILE A 132 39.54 -64.90 -3.07
CA ILE A 132 39.80 -66.33 -3.09
C ILE A 132 39.11 -66.99 -4.29
N GLY A 133 37.83 -66.66 -4.53
CA GLY A 133 37.08 -67.18 -5.68
C GLY A 133 37.69 -66.78 -7.03
N LEU A 134 38.23 -65.56 -7.13
CA LEU A 134 38.90 -65.10 -8.34
C LEU A 134 40.21 -65.87 -8.59
N ILE A 135 41.01 -66.08 -7.55
CA ILE A 135 42.27 -66.83 -7.64
C ILE A 135 42.00 -68.30 -8.04
N THR A 136 40.99 -68.94 -7.44
CA THR A 136 40.66 -70.33 -7.77
C THR A 136 40.14 -70.49 -9.20
N ALA A 137 39.32 -69.55 -9.68
CA ALA A 137 38.84 -69.55 -11.07
C ALA A 137 39.99 -69.42 -12.08
N VAL A 138 40.96 -68.54 -11.82
CA VAL A 138 42.15 -68.39 -12.67
C VAL A 138 43.00 -69.65 -12.66
N ALA A 139 43.23 -70.25 -11.49
CA ALA A 139 44.01 -71.49 -11.38
C ALA A 139 43.36 -72.65 -12.15
N LEU A 140 42.03 -72.80 -12.05
CA LEU A 140 41.27 -73.80 -12.82
C LEU A 140 41.35 -73.53 -14.33
N GLY A 141 41.26 -72.26 -14.75
CA GLY A 141 41.44 -71.87 -16.14
C GLY A 141 42.81 -72.26 -16.69
N VAL A 142 43.88 -71.95 -15.96
CA VAL A 142 45.26 -72.32 -16.35
C VAL A 142 45.42 -73.85 -16.40
N TRP A 143 44.89 -74.57 -15.41
CA TRP A 143 44.95 -76.04 -15.40
C TRP A 143 44.20 -76.66 -16.59
N LEU A 144 43.03 -76.14 -16.95
CA LEU A 144 42.29 -76.57 -18.14
C LEU A 144 43.07 -76.32 -19.43
N VAL A 145 43.71 -75.15 -19.57
CA VAL A 145 44.56 -74.84 -20.74
C VAL A 145 45.75 -75.79 -20.84
N ILE A 146 46.44 -76.06 -19.72
CA ILE A 146 47.54 -77.03 -19.70
C ILE A 146 47.04 -78.43 -20.06
N LYS A 147 45.92 -78.86 -19.49
CA LYS A 147 45.32 -80.18 -19.77
C LYS A 147 44.91 -80.33 -21.23
N LEU A 148 44.28 -79.30 -21.82
CA LEU A 148 43.92 -79.28 -23.24
C LEU A 148 45.17 -79.34 -24.13
N LYS A 149 46.22 -78.57 -23.81
CA LYS A 149 47.48 -78.61 -24.55
C LYS A 149 48.16 -79.99 -24.48
N PHE A 150 48.16 -80.61 -23.29
CA PHE A 150 48.76 -81.94 -23.09
C PHE A 150 47.96 -83.04 -23.81
N ASN A 151 46.63 -82.95 -23.82
CA ASN A 151 45.77 -83.91 -24.52
C ASN A 151 45.91 -83.78 -26.05
N PHE A 152 46.08 -82.56 -26.56
CA PHE A 152 46.34 -82.31 -27.98
C PHE A 152 47.73 -82.81 -28.42
N LEU A 153 48.74 -82.71 -27.55
CA LEU A 153 50.10 -83.23 -27.82
C LEU A 153 50.17 -84.77 -27.86
N LYS A 154 49.21 -85.45 -27.23
CA LYS A 154 49.13 -86.93 -27.18
C LYS A 154 48.41 -87.54 -28.40
N LEU A 155 47.77 -86.69 -29.21
CA LEU A 155 46.98 -87.03 -30.40
C LEU A 155 47.75 -86.77 -31.72
N LYS A 156 49.00 -86.32 -31.64
CA LYS A 156 49.93 -86.12 -32.75
C LYS A 156 51.13 -87.04 -32.57
#